data_AF-A0A7S3MDY2-F1
#
_entry.id   AF-A0A7S3MDY2-F1
#
_cell.length_a   1.000
_cell.length_b   1.000
_cell.length_c   1.000
_cell.angle_alpha   90.00
_cell.angle_beta   90.00
_cell.angle_gamma   90.00
#
_symmetry.space_group_name_H-M   'P 1'
#
loop_
_entity.id
_entity.type
_entity.pdbx_description
1 polymer ?
#
loop_
_entity_poly.entity_id
_entity_poly.type
_entity_poly.pdbx_seq_one_letter_code
_entity_poly.pdbx_strand_id
1 'polypeptide(L)'
;AGAGENECWEFTAMFDCMGALSTKRNDTPEKASRAFDKDRDGFVIAGGGGMVVLEELEHAKARGARIYGELVGYAANADGYDVVAPSGLGGERCMKLALAMADELGGKKQVDYVNTHG
;
A
#
# COMPACT_ATOMS: atom_id res chain seq x y z
N ALA A 1 8.85 12.49 -2.22
CA ALA A 1 8.56 11.41 -1.25
C ALA A 1 8.86 10.06 -1.91
N GLY A 2 9.35 9.07 -1.18
CA GLY A 2 9.68 7.77 -1.76
C GLY A 2 10.17 6.79 -0.71
N ALA A 3 10.37 5.56 -1.14
CA ALA A 3 10.92 4.48 -0.34
C ALA A 3 11.66 3.49 -1.25
N GLY A 4 12.55 2.72 -0.65
CA GLY A 4 13.18 1.58 -1.27
C GLY A 4 13.42 0.51 -0.22
N GLU A 5 13.37 -0.73 -0.65
CA GLU A 5 13.65 -1.91 0.15
C GLU A 5 14.57 -2.84 -0.64
N ASN A 6 15.58 -3.38 0.03
CA ASN A 6 16.40 -4.43 -0.54
C ASN A 6 15.82 -5.79 -0.17
N GLU A 7 15.91 -6.74 -1.07
CA GLU A 7 15.63 -8.13 -0.72
C GLU A 7 16.97 -8.87 -0.61
N CYS A 8 17.14 -9.57 0.50
CA CYS A 8 18.24 -10.50 0.70
C CYS A 8 17.78 -11.67 1.56
N TRP A 9 18.54 -12.76 1.51
CA TRP A 9 18.13 -14.02 2.11
C TRP A 9 17.94 -13.91 3.64
N GLU A 10 18.70 -13.06 4.33
CA GLU A 10 18.56 -12.83 5.77
C GLU A 10 17.17 -12.26 6.11
N PHE A 11 16.70 -11.27 5.34
CA PHE A 11 15.37 -10.69 5.52
C PHE A 11 14.28 -11.69 5.15
N THR A 12 14.45 -12.40 4.05
CA THR A 12 13.50 -13.42 3.58
C THR A 12 13.36 -14.57 4.59
N ALA A 13 14.46 -15.02 5.18
CA ALA A 13 14.45 -16.07 6.20
C ALA A 13 13.66 -15.66 7.45
N MET A 14 13.69 -14.38 7.85
CA MET A 14 12.89 -13.92 9.00
C MET A 14 11.39 -14.06 8.75
N PHE A 15 10.89 -13.72 7.56
CA PHE A 15 9.48 -13.91 7.21
C PHE A 15 9.09 -15.38 7.01
N ASP A 16 10.01 -16.20 6.49
CA ASP A 16 9.83 -17.65 6.38
C ASP A 16 9.70 -18.29 7.78
N CYS A 17 10.53 -17.88 8.74
CA CYS A 17 10.43 -18.34 10.14
C CYS A 17 9.10 -17.96 10.81
N MET A 18 8.43 -16.90 10.35
CA MET A 18 7.09 -16.52 10.81
C MET A 18 5.97 -17.32 10.12
N GLY A 19 6.28 -18.09 9.07
CA GLY A 19 5.29 -18.77 8.24
C GLY A 19 4.45 -17.81 7.39
N ALA A 20 4.99 -16.63 7.08
CA ALA A 20 4.26 -15.57 6.37
C ALA A 20 4.38 -15.65 4.84
N LEU A 21 5.38 -16.40 4.34
CA LEU A 21 5.65 -16.55 2.90
C LEU A 21 4.87 -17.72 2.28
N SER A 22 4.53 -17.59 1.00
CA SER A 22 3.95 -18.70 0.22
C SER A 22 4.95 -19.85 0.08
N THR A 23 4.49 -21.09 0.28
CA THR A 23 5.33 -22.30 0.24
C THR A 23 4.73 -23.41 -0.63
N LYS A 24 3.42 -23.39 -0.89
CA LYS A 24 2.70 -24.44 -1.62
C LYS A 24 2.90 -24.41 -3.13
N ARG A 25 3.59 -23.40 -3.68
CA ARG A 25 3.74 -23.18 -5.14
C ARG A 25 5.19 -22.99 -5.58
N ASN A 26 6.13 -23.60 -4.87
CA ASN A 26 7.55 -23.54 -5.25
C ASN A 26 7.82 -24.11 -6.64
N ASP A 27 7.02 -25.07 -7.10
CA ASP A 27 7.13 -25.65 -8.46
C ASP A 27 6.50 -24.77 -9.57
N THR A 28 5.71 -23.74 -9.20
CA THR A 28 5.06 -22.78 -10.13
C THR A 28 5.14 -21.34 -9.56
N PRO A 29 6.36 -20.80 -9.37
CA PRO A 29 6.59 -19.58 -8.59
C PRO A 29 5.91 -18.34 -9.17
N GLU A 30 5.70 -18.27 -10.48
CA GLU A 30 5.00 -17.19 -11.17
C GLU A 30 3.52 -17.07 -10.80
N LYS A 31 2.97 -18.08 -10.10
CA LYS A 31 1.59 -18.14 -9.64
C LYS A 31 1.47 -18.07 -8.10
N ALA A 32 2.58 -17.84 -7.39
CA ALA A 32 2.61 -17.89 -5.92
C ALA A 32 1.90 -16.70 -5.27
N SER A 33 2.07 -15.47 -5.79
CA SER A 33 1.33 -14.29 -5.31
C SER A 33 -0.08 -14.25 -5.91
N ARG A 34 -1.10 -14.27 -5.04
CA ARG A 34 -2.50 -14.44 -5.43
C ARG A 34 -3.48 -13.88 -4.41
N ALA A 35 -3.45 -12.56 -4.26
CA ALA A 35 -4.41 -11.83 -3.45
C ALA A 35 -5.84 -12.33 -3.67
N PHE A 36 -6.60 -12.49 -2.58
CA PHE A 36 -8.02 -12.92 -2.58
C PHE A 36 -8.33 -14.34 -3.06
N ASP A 37 -7.34 -15.11 -3.55
CA ASP A 37 -7.54 -16.51 -3.93
C ASP A 37 -7.85 -17.37 -2.68
N LYS A 38 -8.75 -18.35 -2.85
CA LYS A 38 -9.18 -19.28 -1.78
C LYS A 38 -8.00 -20.10 -1.26
N ASP A 39 -7.07 -20.45 -2.14
CA ASP A 39 -5.93 -21.32 -1.86
C ASP A 39 -4.63 -20.50 -1.73
N ARG A 40 -4.71 -19.21 -1.37
CA ARG A 40 -3.55 -18.39 -0.97
C ARG A 40 -2.96 -18.92 0.34
N ASP A 41 -1.65 -18.82 0.49
CA ASP A 41 -0.92 -19.44 1.60
C ASP A 41 0.20 -18.58 2.20
N GLY A 42 0.31 -17.32 1.79
CA GLY A 42 1.33 -16.37 2.24
C GLY A 42 1.62 -15.34 1.14
N PHE A 43 2.44 -14.34 1.45
CA PHE A 43 2.89 -13.37 0.44
C PHE A 43 4.19 -13.84 -0.24
N VAL A 44 4.57 -13.17 -1.32
CA VAL A 44 5.87 -13.36 -1.98
C VAL A 44 6.68 -12.09 -1.77
N ILE A 45 7.84 -12.21 -1.12
CA ILE A 45 8.70 -11.06 -0.85
C ILE A 45 9.35 -10.55 -2.14
N ALA A 46 9.55 -9.24 -2.24
CA ALA A 46 10.19 -8.60 -3.38
C ALA A 46 11.00 -7.38 -2.92
N GLY A 47 12.08 -7.08 -3.64
CA GLY A 47 12.86 -5.87 -3.48
C GLY A 47 12.52 -4.84 -4.55
N GLY A 48 12.72 -3.56 -4.26
CA GLY A 48 12.45 -2.48 -5.21
C GLY A 48 12.40 -1.10 -4.56
N GLY A 49 12.09 -0.09 -5.36
CA GLY A 49 11.93 1.27 -4.84
C GLY A 49 11.16 2.17 -5.78
N GLY A 50 10.64 3.26 -5.24
CA GLY A 50 9.81 4.21 -5.96
C GLY A 50 9.82 5.60 -5.33
N MET A 51 9.61 6.61 -6.16
CA MET A 51 9.56 8.01 -5.75
C MET A 51 8.48 8.75 -6.51
N VAL A 52 7.82 9.66 -5.80
CA VAL A 52 6.97 10.71 -6.37
C VAL A 52 7.53 12.09 -6.01
N VAL A 53 7.43 13.02 -6.95
CA VAL A 53 7.70 14.44 -6.71
C VAL A 53 6.38 15.11 -6.40
N LEU A 54 6.28 15.73 -5.22
CA LEU A 54 5.10 16.49 -4.78
C LEU A 54 5.46 17.96 -4.75
N GLU A 55 4.58 18.79 -5.30
CA GLU A 55 4.71 20.24 -5.35
C GLU A 55 3.36 20.87 -5.06
N GLU A 56 3.40 22.13 -4.59
CA GLU A 56 2.20 22.96 -4.50
C GLU A 56 1.65 23.22 -5.92
N LEU A 57 0.32 23.23 -6.05
CA LEU A 57 -0.36 23.18 -7.35
C LEU A 57 -0.07 24.42 -8.21
N GLU A 58 -0.12 25.62 -7.63
CA GLU A 58 0.11 26.85 -8.38
C GLU A 58 1.58 27.00 -8.76
N HIS A 59 2.52 26.58 -7.90
CA HIS A 59 3.93 26.47 -8.25
C HIS A 59 4.16 25.52 -9.42
N ALA A 60 3.56 24.33 -9.38
CA ALA A 60 3.68 23.33 -10.44
C ALA A 60 3.13 23.87 -11.78
N LYS A 61 1.97 24.55 -11.75
CA LYS A 61 1.39 25.22 -12.93
C LYS A 61 2.29 26.33 -13.46
N ALA A 62 2.81 27.20 -12.59
CA ALA A 62 3.61 28.35 -12.97
C ALA A 62 4.88 27.96 -13.73
N ARG A 63 5.51 26.84 -13.36
CA ARG A 63 6.69 26.31 -14.07
C ARG A 63 6.37 25.35 -15.21
N GLY A 64 5.10 25.12 -15.53
CA GLY A 64 4.67 24.20 -16.60
C GLY A 64 4.97 22.73 -16.30
N ALA A 65 4.91 22.32 -15.02
CA ALA A 65 5.13 20.94 -14.62
C ALA A 65 4.06 20.01 -15.20
N ARG A 66 4.45 18.77 -15.52
CA ARG A 66 3.48 17.71 -15.82
C ARG A 66 2.79 17.27 -14.53
N ILE A 67 1.47 17.40 -14.49
CA ILE A 67 0.63 16.96 -13.37
C ILE A 67 0.04 15.59 -13.71
N TYR A 68 0.41 14.57 -12.93
CA TYR A 68 -0.14 13.21 -13.07
C TYR A 68 -1.42 13.01 -12.26
N GLY A 69 -1.56 13.74 -11.16
CA GLY A 69 -2.70 13.70 -10.26
C GLY A 69 -2.48 14.63 -9.07
N GLU A 70 -3.54 14.84 -8.29
CA GLU A 70 -3.53 15.66 -7.09
C GLU A 70 -3.70 14.76 -5.87
N LEU A 71 -2.84 14.91 -4.87
CA LEU A 71 -2.99 14.23 -3.58
C LEU A 71 -4.01 14.99 -2.73
N VAL A 72 -5.24 14.51 -2.73
CA VAL A 72 -6.37 15.20 -2.08
C VAL A 72 -6.64 14.74 -0.65
N GLY A 73 -6.13 13.59 -0.23
CA GLY A 73 -6.37 13.07 1.11
C GLY A 73 -5.29 12.11 1.55
N TYR A 74 -4.94 12.16 2.84
CA TYR A 74 -3.98 11.25 3.46
C TYR A 74 -4.37 11.03 4.92
N ALA A 75 -4.20 9.79 5.39
CA ALA A 75 -4.34 9.47 6.80
C ALA A 75 -3.36 8.35 7.18
N ALA A 76 -2.93 8.38 8.42
CA ALA A 76 -2.22 7.28 9.08
C ALA A 76 -2.75 7.17 10.51
N ASN A 77 -3.01 5.95 10.95
CA ASN A 77 -3.49 5.65 12.29
C ASN A 77 -2.87 4.35 12.80
N ALA A 78 -3.25 3.93 14.01
CA ALA A 78 -2.80 2.70 14.63
C ALA A 78 -3.99 1.90 15.16
N ASP A 79 -3.92 0.58 15.03
CA ASP A 79 -4.98 -0.34 15.46
C ASP A 79 -5.02 -0.51 16.99
N GLY A 80 -3.84 -0.59 17.64
CA GLY A 80 -3.74 -0.91 19.06
C GLY A 80 -4.31 -2.28 19.43
N TYR A 81 -4.28 -3.24 18.49
CA TYR A 81 -4.95 -4.54 18.60
C TYR A 81 -3.97 -5.71 18.72
N ASP A 82 -3.30 -6.07 17.62
CA ASP A 82 -2.32 -7.15 17.54
C ASP A 82 -1.09 -6.68 16.76
N VAL A 83 0.06 -7.31 17.00
CA VAL A 83 1.35 -6.92 16.41
C VAL A 83 1.52 -7.40 14.96
N VAL A 84 0.79 -8.43 14.54
CA VAL A 84 0.90 -9.04 13.20
C VAL A 84 -0.44 -9.20 12.49
N ALA A 85 -1.56 -9.21 13.23
CA ALA A 85 -2.90 -9.32 12.66
C ALA A 85 -3.63 -7.97 12.63
N PRO A 86 -4.27 -7.60 11.50
CA PRO A 86 -5.07 -6.38 11.44
C PRO A 86 -6.39 -6.54 12.20
N SER A 87 -6.88 -5.47 12.83
CA SER A 87 -8.21 -5.44 13.46
C SER A 87 -9.36 -5.32 12.44
N GLY A 88 -9.05 -4.87 11.21
CA GLY A 88 -10.02 -4.45 10.20
C GLY A 88 -10.61 -3.07 10.45
N LEU A 89 -10.95 -2.73 11.71
CA LEU A 89 -11.55 -1.45 12.08
C LEU A 89 -10.60 -0.27 11.92
N GLY A 90 -9.30 -0.46 12.18
CA GLY A 90 -8.32 0.61 12.00
C GLY A 90 -8.14 1.00 10.54
N GLY A 91 -8.11 0.02 9.62
CA GLY A 91 -8.11 0.26 8.18
C GLY A 91 -9.35 1.03 7.71
N GLU A 92 -10.55 0.65 8.16
CA GLU A 92 -11.79 1.37 7.87
C GLU A 92 -11.74 2.84 8.34
N ARG A 93 -11.28 3.07 9.59
CA ARG A 93 -11.14 4.42 10.14
C ARG A 93 -10.10 5.24 9.37
N CYS A 94 -9.00 4.63 8.97
CA CYS A 94 -7.95 5.29 8.19
C CYS A 94 -8.50 5.79 6.84
N MET A 95 -9.24 4.93 6.13
CA MET A 95 -9.88 5.31 4.87
C MET A 95 -10.90 6.46 5.05
N LYS A 96 -11.72 6.42 6.10
CA LYS A 96 -12.69 7.49 6.39
C LYS A 96 -12.02 8.84 6.66
N LEU A 97 -10.88 8.86 7.37
CA LEU A 97 -10.12 10.08 7.63
C LEU A 97 -9.52 10.66 6.35
N ALA A 98 -8.92 9.82 5.49
CA ALA A 98 -8.37 10.27 4.22
C ALA A 98 -9.46 10.82 3.28
N LEU A 99 -10.63 10.17 3.24
CA LEU A 99 -11.78 10.63 2.47
C LEU A 99 -12.36 11.95 3.00
N ALA A 100 -12.44 12.12 4.31
CA ALA A 100 -12.91 13.38 4.90
C ALA A 100 -12.01 14.55 4.49
N MET A 101 -10.69 14.37 4.49
CA MET A 101 -9.74 15.38 4.02
C MET A 101 -9.92 15.69 2.52
N ALA A 102 -10.15 14.66 1.70
CA ALA A 102 -10.42 14.84 0.27
C ALA A 102 -11.73 15.60 0.01
N ASP A 103 -12.78 15.29 0.77
CA ASP A 103 -14.08 15.95 0.69
C ASP A 103 -13.98 17.44 1.01
N GLU A 104 -13.12 17.84 1.96
CA GLU A 104 -12.89 19.25 2.31
C GLU A 104 -12.24 20.05 1.17
N LEU A 105 -11.38 19.43 0.35
CA LEU A 105 -10.68 20.10 -0.75
C LEU A 105 -11.49 20.14 -2.06
N GLY A 106 -12.24 19.08 -2.36
CA GLY A 106 -12.85 18.89 -3.67
C GLY A 106 -14.35 18.56 -3.68
N GLY A 107 -14.98 18.52 -2.50
CA GLY A 107 -16.32 17.99 -2.32
C GLY A 107 -16.38 16.46 -2.42
N LYS A 108 -17.58 15.91 -2.16
CA LYS A 108 -17.81 14.46 -2.19
C LYS A 108 -17.67 13.89 -3.60
N LYS A 109 -16.51 13.30 -3.89
CA LYS A 109 -16.24 12.61 -5.15
C LYS A 109 -16.37 11.09 -4.96
N GLN A 110 -16.85 10.41 -5.99
CA GLN A 110 -16.91 8.95 -6.00
C GLN A 110 -15.51 8.38 -6.19
N VAL A 111 -15.19 7.31 -5.45
CA VAL A 111 -13.96 6.53 -5.65
C VAL A 111 -14.20 5.51 -6.75
N ASP A 112 -13.46 5.64 -7.85
CA ASP A 112 -13.58 4.75 -9.01
C ASP A 112 -12.74 3.47 -8.88
N TYR A 113 -11.63 3.54 -8.15
CA TYR A 113 -10.66 2.45 -8.02
C TYR A 113 -10.02 2.43 -6.64
N VAL A 114 -9.80 1.24 -6.11
CA VAL A 114 -9.08 0.99 -4.86
C VAL A 114 -7.90 0.07 -5.16
N ASN A 115 -6.69 0.56 -4.97
CA ASN A 115 -5.49 -0.28 -4.88
C ASN A 115 -5.40 -0.83 -3.45
N THR A 116 -5.70 -2.12 -3.28
CA THR A 116 -5.75 -2.77 -1.98
C THR A 116 -4.37 -3.17 -1.48
N HIS A 117 -4.24 -3.40 -0.17
CA HIS A 117 -3.04 -3.99 0.43
C HIS A 117 -2.82 -5.48 0.07
N GLY A 118 -3.92 -6.19 -0.24
CA GLY A 118 -4.00 -7.66 -0.27
C GLY A 118 -3.12 -8.38 -1.28
#